data_AF-A0A821F093-F1
#
_entry.id   AF-A0A821F093-F1
#
_cell.length_a   1.000
_cell.length_b   1.000
_cell.length_c   1.000
_cell.angle_alpha   90.00
_cell.angle_beta   90.00
_cell.angle_gamma   90.00
#
_symmetry.space_group_name_H-M   'P 1'
#
loop_
_entity.id
_entity.type
_entity.pdbx_description
1 polymer ?
#
loop_
_entity_poly.entity_id
_entity_poly.type
_entity_poly.pdbx_seq_one_letter_code
_entity_poly.pdbx_strand_id
1 'polypeptide(L)'
;MDFHSLMGQASNMMLGKRNDDSLSDRLNYRYSVSILIVLAIINMNRLYTDQIKCWVPAFFTPNYDEYVRSVCFVQNTYYVKHDDKTPKTF
;
A
#
# COMPACT_ATOMS: atom_id res chain seq x y z
N MET A 1 12.06 -8.16 15.50
CA MET A 1 12.65 -7.72 14.21
C MET A 1 13.02 -6.26 14.38
N ASP A 2 14.21 -6.01 14.94
CA ASP A 2 14.59 -4.67 15.37
C ASP A 2 15.03 -3.83 14.18
N PHE A 3 14.41 -2.65 14.03
CA PHE A 3 14.69 -1.67 12.98
C PHE A 3 16.20 -1.37 12.82
N HIS A 4 16.94 -1.46 13.93
CA HIS A 4 18.39 -1.23 13.99
C HIS A 4 19.20 -2.34 13.28
N SER A 5 18.77 -3.59 13.33
CA SER A 5 19.40 -4.72 12.61
C SER A 5 19.14 -4.65 11.11
N LEU A 6 17.97 -4.18 10.72
CA LEU A 6 17.57 -3.97 9.31
C LEU A 6 18.41 -2.86 8.66
N MET A 7 18.63 -1.76 9.38
CA MET A 7 19.54 -0.69 8.97
C MET A 7 20.99 -1.18 8.81
N GLY A 8 21.47 -2.03 9.73
CA GLY A 8 22.82 -2.61 9.69
C GLY A 8 23.04 -3.65 8.58
N GLN A 9 22.02 -4.39 8.18
CA GLN A 9 22.12 -5.30 7.02
C GLN A 9 21.98 -4.56 5.69
N ALA A 10 21.10 -3.56 5.62
CA ALA A 10 20.94 -2.72 4.43
C ALA A 10 22.23 -1.95 4.11
N SER A 11 22.98 -1.49 5.13
CA SER A 11 24.26 -0.83 4.91
C SER A 11 25.30 -1.77 4.32
N ASN A 12 25.41 -3.02 4.79
CA ASN A 12 26.35 -4.00 4.23
C ASN A 12 26.00 -4.41 2.78
N MET A 13 24.71 -4.46 2.43
CA MET A 13 24.26 -4.66 1.05
C MET A 13 24.55 -3.43 0.17
N MET A 14 24.38 -2.21 0.69
CA MET A 14 24.61 -0.96 -0.04
C MET A 14 26.09 -0.53 -0.11
N LEU A 15 26.94 -1.02 0.80
CA LEU A 15 28.36 -0.67 0.90
C LEU A 15 29.31 -1.85 0.69
N GLY A 16 28.81 -3.06 0.41
CA GLY A 16 29.59 -4.22 0.04
C GLY A 16 30.41 -3.93 -1.22
N LYS A 17 31.63 -3.43 -1.03
CA LYS A 17 32.50 -2.95 -2.11
C LYS A 17 33.13 -4.14 -2.84
N ARG A 18 32.35 -4.83 -3.67
CA ARG A 18 32.92 -5.60 -4.79
C ARG A 18 33.43 -4.59 -5.82
N ASN A 19 34.70 -4.71 -6.18
CA ASN A 19 35.44 -3.70 -6.93
C ASN A 19 35.21 -3.78 -8.46
N ASP A 20 34.32 -4.67 -8.91
CA ASP A 20 34.07 -4.96 -10.34
C ASP A 20 32.76 -4.35 -10.87
N ASP A 21 32.01 -3.65 -10.02
CA ASP A 21 30.69 -3.12 -10.40
C ASP A 21 30.82 -1.70 -10.96
N SER A 22 30.30 -1.50 -12.18
CA SER A 22 30.29 -0.20 -12.87
C SER A 22 29.54 0.86 -12.06
N LEU A 23 29.97 2.12 -12.12
CA LEU A 23 29.33 3.25 -11.41
C LEU A 23 27.83 3.36 -11.70
N SER A 24 27.41 3.05 -12.93
CA SER A 24 26.01 3.05 -13.35
C SER A 24 25.14 2.07 -12.56
N ASP A 25 25.65 0.86 -12.29
CA ASP A 25 24.93 -0.16 -11.54
C ASP A 25 24.76 0.26 -10.07
N ARG A 26 25.79 0.90 -9.51
CA ARG A 26 25.79 1.42 -8.14
C ARG A 26 24.77 2.53 -7.90
N LEU A 27 24.58 3.40 -8.89
CA LEU A 27 23.57 4.45 -8.80
C LEU A 27 22.17 3.81 -8.87
N ASN A 28 21.96 2.90 -9.82
CA ASN A 28 20.63 2.32 -10.05
C ASN A 28 20.07 1.58 -8.82
N TYR A 29 20.82 0.64 -8.21
CA TYR A 29 20.28 -0.12 -7.08
C TYR A 29 20.01 0.77 -5.85
N ARG A 30 20.77 1.86 -5.65
CA ARG A 30 20.56 2.81 -4.55
C ARG A 30 19.34 3.68 -4.81
N TYR A 31 19.21 4.23 -6.02
CA TYR A 31 18.10 5.12 -6.36
C TYR A 31 16.78 4.36 -6.50
N SER A 32 16.72 3.24 -7.20
CA SER A 32 15.48 2.47 -7.37
C SER A 32 14.92 2.00 -6.02
N VAL A 33 15.77 1.43 -5.16
CA VAL A 33 15.33 0.95 -3.84
C VAL A 33 14.91 2.10 -2.93
N SER A 34 15.65 3.21 -2.92
CA SER A 34 15.28 4.38 -2.10
C SER A 34 13.96 5.01 -2.56
N ILE A 35 13.73 5.12 -3.88
CA ILE A 35 12.46 5.60 -4.44
C ILE A 35 11.30 4.69 -4.02
N LEU A 36 11.47 3.37 -4.11
CA LEU A 36 10.42 2.42 -3.70
C LEU A 36 10.13 2.51 -2.20
N ILE A 37 11.15 2.68 -1.35
CA ILE A 37 10.96 2.87 0.10
C ILE A 37 10.21 4.17 0.40
N VAL A 38 10.60 5.28 -0.25
CA VAL A 38 9.93 6.57 -0.08
C VAL A 38 8.47 6.49 -0.52
N LEU A 39 8.21 5.89 -1.70
CA LEU A 39 6.84 5.68 -2.18
C LEU A 39 6.04 4.77 -1.24
N ALA A 40 6.63 3.70 -0.70
CA ALA A 40 5.95 2.83 0.26
C ALA A 40 5.57 3.57 1.55
N ILE A 41 6.47 4.42 2.07
CA ILE A 41 6.20 5.25 3.25
C ILE A 41 5.09 6.26 2.95
N ILE A 42 5.14 6.94 1.79
CA ILE A 42 4.10 7.90 1.39
C ILE A 42 2.74 7.21 1.23
N ASN A 43 2.70 6.00 0.64
CA ASN A 43 1.46 5.26 0.48
C ASN A 43 0.95 4.63 1.79
N MET A 44 1.74 4.66 2.87
CA MET A 44 1.33 4.24 4.21
C MET A 44 0.43 5.28 4.92
N ASN A 45 -0.40 6.03 4.17
CA ASN A 45 -1.36 7.03 4.67
C ASN A 45 -2.52 6.42 5.49
N ARG A 46 -2.35 5.23 6.09
CA ARG A 46 -3.33 4.63 7.00
C ARG A 46 -3.56 5.43 8.27
N LEU A 47 -2.79 6.48 8.54
CA LEU A 47 -2.76 7.04 9.88
C LEU A 47 -3.99 7.86 10.27
N TYR A 48 -4.77 8.48 9.37
CA TYR A 48 -5.84 9.40 9.81
C TYR A 48 -7.06 9.53 8.88
N THR A 49 -7.25 8.68 7.87
CA THR A 49 -8.35 8.85 6.91
C THR A 49 -9.03 7.55 6.54
N ASP A 50 -10.34 7.64 6.35
CA ASP A 50 -11.19 6.60 5.78
C ASP A 50 -10.65 6.11 4.43
N GLN A 51 -10.23 4.84 4.37
CA GLN A 51 -9.55 4.27 3.20
C GLN A 51 -10.48 4.10 1.99
N ILE A 52 -11.78 3.93 2.25
CA ILE A 52 -12.82 3.79 1.25
C ILE A 52 -14.08 4.48 1.76
N LYS A 53 -14.88 5.07 0.85
CA LYS A 53 -16.23 5.56 1.14
C LYS A 53 -17.20 4.73 0.34
N CYS A 54 -18.22 4.22 1.03
CA CYS A 54 -19.24 3.37 0.43
C CYS A 54 -20.54 4.13 0.37
N TRP A 55 -21.29 3.93 -0.70
CA TRP A 55 -22.65 4.44 -0.78
C TRP A 55 -23.52 3.60 0.17
N VAL A 56 -24.11 4.25 1.17
CA VAL A 56 -25.00 3.64 2.15
C VAL A 56 -26.40 4.24 2.06
N PRO A 57 -27.46 3.47 2.37
CA PRO A 57 -28.81 3.99 2.37
C PRO A 57 -29.03 5.06 3.44
N ALA A 58 -29.96 5.99 3.20
CA ALA A 58 -30.21 7.14 4.09
C ALA A 58 -30.77 6.79 5.48
N PHE A 59 -31.29 5.57 5.68
CA PHE A 59 -31.83 5.12 6.97
C PHE A 59 -30.77 4.57 7.92
N PHE A 60 -29.50 4.46 7.49
CA PHE A 60 -28.41 4.04 8.35
C PHE A 60 -27.98 5.15 9.30
N THR A 61 -27.75 4.79 10.57
CA THR A 61 -27.15 5.69 11.56
C THR A 61 -25.65 5.86 11.24
N PRO A 62 -24.99 6.93 11.74
CA PRO A 62 -23.55 7.13 11.51
C PRO A 62 -22.69 5.93 11.94
N ASN A 63 -23.11 5.20 12.98
CA ASN A 63 -22.40 4.00 13.44
C ASN A 63 -22.46 2.87 12.40
N TYR A 64 -23.58 2.73 11.69
CA TYR A 64 -23.71 1.75 10.62
C TYR A 64 -22.89 2.14 9.38
N ASP A 65 -22.78 3.43 9.06
CA ASP A 65 -21.91 3.91 7.98
C ASP A 65 -20.44 3.55 8.27
N GLU A 66 -19.95 3.81 9.48
CA GLU A 66 -18.60 3.42 9.90
C GLU A 66 -18.39 1.90 9.85
N TYR A 67 -19.37 1.12 10.32
CA TYR A 67 -19.31 -0.33 10.26
C TYR A 67 -19.22 -0.84 8.81
N VAL A 68 -20.13 -0.40 7.93
CA VAL A 68 -20.16 -0.83 6.53
C VAL A 68 -18.88 -0.46 5.80
N ARG A 69 -18.29 0.70 6.12
CA ARG A 69 -17.00 1.12 5.58
C ARG A 69 -15.88 0.12 5.88
N SER A 70 -15.83 -0.37 7.12
CA SER A 70 -14.84 -1.39 7.52
C SER A 70 -15.07 -2.72 6.81
N VAL A 71 -16.33 -3.13 6.64
CA VAL A 71 -16.70 -4.36 5.96
C VAL A 71 -16.31 -4.29 4.48
N CYS A 72 -16.65 -3.21 3.78
CA CYS A 72 -16.27 -3.04 2.38
C CYS A 72 -14.76 -2.93 2.15
N PHE A 73 -14.00 -2.47 3.15
CA PHE A 73 -12.54 -2.41 3.05
C PHE A 73 -11.88 -3.80 3.17
N VAL A 74 -12.41 -4.65 4.05
CA VAL A 74 -11.84 -5.98 4.32
C VAL A 74 -12.32 -7.03 3.31
N GLN A 75 -13.54 -6.88 2.80
CA GLN A 75 -14.13 -7.81 1.83
C GLN A 75 -13.70 -7.48 0.40
N ASN A 76 -13.60 -8.51 -0.46
CA ASN A 76 -13.29 -8.30 -1.87
C ASN A 76 -14.41 -7.51 -2.56
N THR A 77 -14.02 -6.48 -3.32
CA THR A 77 -14.92 -5.69 -4.17
C THR A 77 -14.69 -6.06 -5.64
N TYR A 78 -15.72 -5.91 -6.46
CA TYR A 78 -15.66 -6.17 -7.89
C TYR A 78 -16.21 -4.96 -8.65
N TYR A 79 -15.69 -4.74 -9.85
CA TYR A 79 -16.12 -3.67 -10.73
C TYR A 79 -17.26 -4.14 -11.64
N VAL A 80 -18.29 -3.31 -11.78
CA VAL A 80 -19.42 -3.52 -12.70
C VAL A 80 -19.57 -2.26 -13.55
N LYS A 81 -19.76 -2.43 -14.87
CA LYS A 81 -20.07 -1.32 -15.75
C LYS A 81 -21.46 -0.78 -15.43
N HIS A 82 -21.65 0.53 -15.60
CA HIS A 82 -22.89 1.20 -15.18
C HIS A 82 -24.15 0.65 -15.86
N ASP A 83 -24.03 0.16 -17.09
CA ASP A 83 -25.15 -0.39 -17.88
C ASP A 83 -25.41 -1.89 -17.65
N ASP A 84 -24.49 -2.58 -16.99
CA ASP A 84 -24.60 -4.02 -16.73
C ASP A 84 -25.39 -4.27 -15.44
N LYS A 85 -26.28 -5.26 -15.46
CA LYS A 85 -26.99 -5.70 -14.25
C LYS A 85 -26.00 -6.38 -13.32
N THR A 86 -26.09 -6.08 -12.02
CA THR A 86 -25.31 -6.79 -11.00
C THR A 86 -25.56 -8.31 -11.10
N PRO A 87 -24.51 -9.14 -10.98
CA PRO A 87 -24.67 -10.58 -11.05
C PRO A 87 -25.60 -11.06 -9.94
N LYS A 88 -26.54 -11.96 -10.27
CA LYS A 88 -27.54 -12.49 -9.32
C LYS A 88 -26.97 -13.56 -8.39
N THR A 89 -25.74 -13.99 -8.62
CA THR A 89 -25.04 -15.04 -7.90
C THR A 89 -23.58 -14.66 -7.75
N PHE A 90 -23.07 -14.81 -6.52
CA PHE A 90 -21.66 -14.68 -6.15
C PHE A 90 -21.02 -16.06 -6.10
#